data_AF-A0A286XPH8-F1
#
_entry.id   AF-A0A286XPH8-F1
#
_cell.length_a   1.000
_cell.length_b   1.000
_cell.length_c   1.000
_cell.angle_alpha   90.00
_cell.angle_beta   90.00
_cell.angle_gamma   90.00
#
_symmetry.space_group_name_H-M   'P 1'
#
loop_
_entity.id
_entity.type
_entity.pdbx_description
1 polymer ?
#
loop_
_entity_poly.entity_id
_entity_poly.type
_entity_poly.pdbx_seq_one_letter_code
_entity_poly.pdbx_strand_id
1 'polypeptide(L)'
;MGAPPGYQPSAWVHLLHQLPRADFQLRPVPSGFAPQEQQYQQALMLVAALAGLGLGLSLIFIAVYLIRFCCCRPPEPPGAKSPPPGGGCVTWSCIAALLVGCVGIGIGFYGNSETSDGVSQLSSALLHANHTLSTIDHLVLETVEGLGRAVRTELTTLEEVLAQRTELVAAARGARRQAEAVAQQLQGLAFWQGVPLNPLQVAEEVSFVEEYRWLAYVLLLLLELLICLFTLLGLAKQSKWLVVVMTAMSLLVLVLSWGSMGLEAATAVGVSDFCSNPDTYVLNLTQEETGLSSDYGMALRGLCEDALEGLLFLLLFSLLSAGALATALCSLPRAWALFAPRNPSALYSGSHLSEPLLQPGACLPPSFLFWLPEETPLTW
;
A
#
# COMPACT_ATOMS: atom_id res chain seq x y z
N MET A 1 -24.51 12.93 -14.66
CA MET A 1 -23.15 12.69 -15.17
C MET A 1 -22.62 11.56 -14.33
N GLY A 2 -22.88 10.34 -14.81
CA GLY A 2 -22.63 9.11 -14.06
C GLY A 2 -21.55 8.31 -14.77
N ALA A 3 -20.97 7.37 -14.01
CA ALA A 3 -20.06 6.32 -14.46
C ALA A 3 -20.39 5.82 -15.88
N PRO A 4 -19.39 5.38 -16.68
CA PRO A 4 -19.66 4.72 -17.96
C PRO A 4 -20.69 3.61 -17.73
N PRO A 5 -21.59 3.34 -18.69
CA PRO A 5 -22.65 2.36 -18.51
C PRO A 5 -22.05 1.00 -18.10
N GLY A 6 -22.15 0.67 -16.80
CA GLY A 6 -21.68 -0.59 -16.23
C GLY A 6 -20.69 -0.52 -15.06
N TYR A 7 -20.01 0.61 -14.79
CA TYR A 7 -19.15 0.73 -13.60
C TYR A 7 -19.94 1.22 -12.39
N GLN A 8 -19.87 0.48 -11.27
CA GLN A 8 -20.38 0.93 -9.98
C GLN A 8 -19.28 0.73 -8.93
N PRO A 9 -18.96 1.74 -8.10
CA PRO A 9 -17.90 1.59 -7.12
C PRO A 9 -18.28 0.55 -6.06
N SER A 10 -17.33 -0.31 -5.69
CA SER A 10 -17.52 -1.28 -4.61
C SER A 10 -17.81 -0.63 -3.27
N ALA A 11 -18.27 -1.43 -2.30
CA ALA A 11 -18.48 -0.99 -0.93
C ALA A 11 -17.18 -0.48 -0.29
N TRP A 12 -16.04 -1.05 -0.65
CA TRP A 12 -14.72 -0.65 -0.17
C TRP A 12 -14.33 0.75 -0.66
N VAL A 13 -14.58 1.05 -1.94
CA VAL A 13 -14.39 2.39 -2.50
C VAL A 13 -15.21 3.41 -1.73
N HIS A 14 -16.49 3.12 -1.48
CA HIS A 14 -17.37 4.03 -0.73
C HIS A 14 -16.88 4.24 0.71
N LEU A 15 -16.44 3.18 1.38
CA LEU A 15 -15.93 3.25 2.75
C LEU A 15 -14.69 4.15 2.85
N LEU A 16 -13.70 3.93 1.97
CA LEU A 16 -12.46 4.69 1.99
C LEU A 16 -12.66 6.13 1.51
N HIS A 17 -13.53 6.34 0.52
CA HIS A 17 -13.85 7.68 0.03
C HIS A 17 -14.52 8.57 1.08
N GLN A 18 -15.27 7.99 2.02
CA GLN A 18 -15.92 8.72 3.13
C GLN A 18 -14.96 9.11 4.25
N LEU A 19 -13.71 8.65 4.24
CA LEU A 19 -12.76 8.97 5.30
C LEU A 19 -12.48 10.49 5.33
N PRO A 20 -12.57 11.13 6.51
CA PRO A 20 -12.31 12.55 6.64
C PRO A 20 -10.84 12.83 6.35
N ARG A 21 -10.61 13.74 5.40
CA ARG A 21 -9.28 14.19 5.00
C ARG A 21 -9.00 15.54 5.63
N ALA A 22 -7.78 15.73 6.07
CA ALA A 22 -7.34 17.01 6.59
C ALA A 22 -5.94 17.35 6.10
N ASP A 23 -5.68 18.63 5.86
CA ASP A 23 -4.33 19.13 5.61
C ASP A 23 -3.50 19.13 6.90
N PHE A 24 -2.23 19.54 6.83
CA PHE A 24 -1.37 19.64 8.02
C PHE A 24 -1.82 20.71 9.04
N GLN A 25 -2.74 21.58 8.65
CA GLN A 25 -3.38 22.55 9.55
C GLN A 25 -4.71 22.03 10.12
N LEU A 26 -5.01 20.74 9.91
CA LEU A 26 -6.24 20.08 10.33
C LEU A 26 -7.51 20.69 9.73
N ARG A 27 -7.40 21.32 8.56
CA ARG A 27 -8.54 21.83 7.80
C ARG A 27 -9.09 20.73 6.91
N PRO A 28 -10.43 20.59 6.82
CA PRO A 28 -11.04 19.57 5.97
C PRO A 28 -10.66 19.79 4.51
N VAL A 29 -10.19 18.73 3.86
CA VAL A 29 -9.86 18.71 2.42
C VAL A 29 -10.94 17.93 1.68
N PRO A 30 -11.39 18.38 0.49
CA PRO A 30 -12.37 17.65 -0.31
C PRO A 30 -11.92 16.23 -0.64
N SER A 31 -12.89 15.31 -0.79
CA SER A 31 -12.66 13.91 -1.13
C SER A 31 -12.35 13.65 -2.60
N GLY A 32 -12.39 14.68 -3.45
CA GLY A 32 -12.16 14.55 -4.89
C GLY A 32 -10.71 14.16 -5.19
N PHE A 33 -10.53 13.27 -6.17
CA PHE A 33 -9.21 12.88 -6.63
C PHE A 33 -8.48 14.05 -7.29
N ALA A 34 -7.49 14.60 -6.60
CA ALA A 34 -6.74 15.78 -7.04
C ALA A 34 -5.22 15.62 -6.77
N PRO A 35 -4.53 14.67 -7.41
CA PRO A 35 -3.13 14.32 -7.09
C PRO A 35 -2.13 15.48 -7.32
N GLN A 36 -2.50 16.47 -8.15
CA GLN A 36 -1.67 17.65 -8.42
C GLN A 36 -1.81 18.76 -7.38
N GLU A 37 -2.86 18.71 -6.54
CA GLU A 37 -3.10 19.74 -5.53
C GLU A 37 -2.29 19.47 -4.26
N GLN A 38 -1.58 20.49 -3.78
CA GLN A 38 -0.73 20.37 -2.58
C GLN A 38 -1.54 19.98 -1.33
N GLN A 39 -2.77 20.49 -1.17
CA GLN A 39 -3.62 20.16 -0.01
C GLN A 39 -4.03 18.69 -0.01
N TYR A 40 -4.30 18.13 -1.18
CA TYR A 40 -4.62 16.72 -1.34
C TYR A 40 -3.42 15.83 -1.02
N GLN A 41 -2.23 16.19 -1.52
CA GLN A 41 -0.98 15.50 -1.17
C GLN A 41 -0.71 15.53 0.34
N GLN A 42 -0.94 16.66 1.01
CA GLN A 42 -0.82 16.77 2.46
C GLN A 42 -1.79 15.85 3.20
N ALA A 43 -3.03 15.73 2.72
CA ALA A 43 -4.01 14.82 3.31
C ALA A 43 -3.57 13.36 3.22
N LEU A 44 -3.05 12.90 2.07
CA LEU A 44 -2.52 11.54 1.93
C LEU A 44 -1.27 11.32 2.80
N MET A 45 -0.38 12.31 2.89
CA MET A 45 0.77 12.25 3.82
C MET A 45 0.32 12.17 5.29
N LEU A 46 -0.79 12.82 5.65
CA LEU A 46 -1.36 12.73 7.00
C LEU A 46 -1.89 11.31 7.27
N VAL A 47 -2.55 10.68 6.29
CA VAL A 47 -2.98 9.27 6.38
C VAL A 47 -1.77 8.36 6.63
N ALA A 48 -0.68 8.53 5.86
CA ALA A 48 0.55 7.79 6.09
C ALA A 48 1.16 8.06 7.48
N ALA A 49 1.10 9.32 7.96
CA ALA A 49 1.61 9.71 9.26
C ALA A 49 0.85 9.06 10.44
N LEU A 50 -0.43 8.69 10.28
CA LEU A 50 -1.18 7.94 11.29
C LEU A 50 -0.57 6.56 11.56
N ALA A 51 -0.01 5.91 10.53
CA ALA A 51 0.75 4.68 10.72
C ALA A 51 2.06 4.93 11.49
N GLY A 52 2.71 6.08 11.25
CA GLY A 52 3.85 6.54 12.04
C GLY A 52 3.52 6.75 13.53
N LEU A 53 2.34 7.29 13.83
CA LEU A 53 1.84 7.37 15.22
C LEU A 53 1.65 5.97 15.81
N GLY A 54 1.09 5.04 15.05
CA GLY A 54 0.94 3.63 15.45
C GLY A 54 2.27 2.94 15.75
N LEU A 55 3.31 3.22 14.94
CA LEU A 55 4.67 2.77 15.21
C LEU A 55 5.20 3.35 16.52
N GLY A 56 5.08 4.66 16.72
CA GLY A 56 5.51 5.34 17.94
C GLY A 56 4.87 4.76 19.19
N LEU A 57 3.55 4.53 19.17
CA LEU A 57 2.82 3.90 20.26
C LEU A 57 3.28 2.45 20.51
N SER A 58 3.51 1.68 19.45
CA SER A 58 4.02 0.31 19.54
C SER A 58 5.41 0.26 20.20
N LEU A 59 6.31 1.15 19.79
CA LEU A 59 7.66 1.24 20.35
C LEU A 59 7.65 1.69 21.82
N ILE A 60 6.81 2.66 22.17
CA ILE A 60 6.63 3.10 23.56
C ILE A 60 6.10 1.94 24.41
N PHE A 61 5.10 1.20 23.93
CA PHE A 61 4.54 0.04 24.62
C PHE A 61 5.61 -1.03 24.87
N ILE A 62 6.36 -1.40 23.83
CA ILE A 62 7.46 -2.38 23.93
C ILE A 62 8.52 -1.89 24.92
N ALA A 63 8.95 -0.62 24.82
CA ALA A 63 9.96 -0.05 25.71
C ALA A 63 9.51 -0.07 27.18
N VAL A 64 8.28 0.37 27.48
CA VAL A 64 7.71 0.34 28.83
C VAL A 64 7.65 -1.09 29.36
N TYR A 65 7.21 -2.04 28.53
CA TYR A 65 7.15 -3.45 28.90
C TYR A 65 8.54 -4.00 29.25
N LEU A 66 9.54 -3.74 28.40
CA LEU A 66 10.91 -4.19 28.60
C LEU A 66 11.53 -3.56 29.85
N ILE A 67 11.32 -2.26 30.10
CA ILE A 67 11.80 -1.59 31.33
C ILE A 67 11.18 -2.22 32.57
N ARG A 68 9.86 -2.46 32.58
CA ARG A 68 9.20 -3.13 33.71
C ARG A 68 9.72 -4.54 33.94
N PHE A 69 10.00 -5.28 32.86
CA PHE A 69 10.55 -6.63 32.95
C PHE A 69 12.00 -6.65 33.45
N CYS A 70 12.84 -5.75 32.95
CA CYS A 70 14.27 -5.69 33.28
C CYS A 70 14.54 -5.04 34.65
N CYS A 71 13.77 -4.02 35.05
CA CYS A 71 14.07 -3.18 36.22
C CYS A 71 13.16 -3.42 37.43
N CYS A 72 11.92 -3.92 37.25
CA CYS A 72 10.94 -4.04 38.33
C CYS A 72 10.64 -5.49 38.74
N ARG A 73 11.59 -6.43 38.58
CA ARG A 73 11.37 -7.82 38.99
C ARG A 73 11.29 -7.89 40.52
N PRO A 74 10.17 -8.35 41.13
CA PRO A 74 10.08 -8.50 42.57
C PRO A 74 11.18 -9.47 43.03
N PRO A 75 11.98 -9.15 44.05
CA PRO A 75 12.95 -10.08 44.61
C PRO A 75 12.19 -11.32 45.11
N GLU A 76 12.56 -12.49 44.61
CA GLU A 76 11.97 -13.75 45.01
C GLU A 76 12.28 -13.99 46.49
N PRO A 77 11.29 -14.29 47.35
CA PRO A 77 11.55 -14.54 48.77
C PRO A 77 12.48 -15.75 48.92
N PRO A 78 13.54 -15.65 49.76
CA PRO A 78 14.51 -16.73 49.91
C PRO A 78 13.82 -17.97 50.48
N GLY A 79 13.69 -19.03 49.66
CA GLY A 79 13.16 -20.34 50.08
C GLY A 79 11.92 -20.85 49.34
N ALA A 80 11.34 -20.10 48.40
CA ALA A 80 10.22 -20.60 47.60
C ALA A 80 10.69 -21.63 46.55
N LYS A 81 10.49 -22.94 46.81
CA LYS A 81 10.71 -24.05 45.86
C LYS A 81 9.59 -24.22 44.82
N SER A 82 8.81 -23.18 44.56
CA SER A 82 7.72 -23.23 43.58
C SER A 82 8.16 -22.54 42.29
N PRO A 83 8.12 -23.19 41.12
CA PRO A 83 8.36 -22.52 39.85
C PRO A 83 7.35 -21.37 39.70
N PRO A 84 7.75 -20.20 39.18
CA PRO A 84 6.86 -19.05 39.08
C PRO A 84 5.60 -19.41 38.28
N PRO A 85 4.38 -19.12 38.79
CA PRO A 85 3.12 -19.47 38.16
C PRO A 85 2.82 -18.54 36.98
N GLY A 86 3.62 -18.62 35.91
CA GLY A 86 3.51 -17.72 34.76
C GLY A 86 4.25 -18.13 33.49
N GLY A 87 5.09 -19.18 33.52
CA GLY A 87 5.85 -19.64 32.35
C GLY A 87 4.97 -20.14 31.18
N GLY A 88 3.82 -20.76 31.49
CA GLY A 88 2.88 -21.24 30.47
C GLY A 88 2.26 -20.12 29.64
N CYS A 89 1.79 -19.05 30.31
CA CYS A 89 1.13 -17.92 29.65
C CYS A 89 2.05 -17.23 28.62
N VAL A 90 3.34 -17.06 28.95
CA VAL A 90 4.32 -16.42 28.06
C VAL A 90 4.60 -17.27 26.82
N THR A 91 4.83 -18.57 26.98
CA THR A 91 5.09 -19.47 25.86
C THR A 91 3.87 -19.56 24.93
N TRP A 92 2.66 -19.63 25.48
CA TRP A 92 1.42 -19.61 24.70
C TRP A 92 1.20 -18.28 23.97
N SER A 93 1.54 -17.13 24.59
CA SER A 93 1.49 -15.83 23.89
C SER A 93 2.47 -15.77 22.72
N CYS A 94 3.68 -16.32 22.87
CA CYS A 94 4.67 -16.38 21.79
C CYS A 94 4.20 -17.29 20.66
N ILE A 95 3.67 -18.47 20.98
CA ILE A 95 3.09 -19.39 19.98
C ILE A 95 1.91 -18.74 19.26
N ALA A 96 1.00 -18.09 19.99
CA ALA A 96 -0.14 -17.38 19.40
C ALA A 96 0.33 -16.27 18.45
N ALA A 97 1.35 -15.49 18.84
CA ALA A 97 1.93 -14.46 17.98
C ALA A 97 2.51 -15.05 16.68
N LEU A 98 3.25 -16.16 16.78
CA LEU A 98 3.80 -16.84 15.61
C LEU A 98 2.71 -17.40 14.68
N LEU A 99 1.62 -17.95 15.24
CA LEU A 99 0.48 -18.41 14.46
C LEU A 99 -0.23 -17.25 13.73
N VAL A 100 -0.45 -16.13 14.42
CA VAL A 100 -1.01 -14.91 13.82
C VAL A 100 -0.09 -14.38 12.72
N GLY A 101 1.23 -14.38 12.94
CA GLY A 101 2.21 -14.03 11.92
C GLY A 101 2.13 -14.92 10.69
N CYS A 102 2.00 -16.25 10.86
CA CYS A 102 1.82 -17.18 9.74
C CYS A 102 0.52 -16.92 8.95
N VAL A 103 -0.59 -16.62 9.64
CA VAL A 103 -1.85 -16.21 8.97
C VAL A 103 -1.65 -14.90 8.21
N GLY A 104 -0.97 -13.94 8.82
CA GLY A 104 -0.59 -12.67 8.20
C GLY A 104 0.20 -12.89 6.91
N ILE A 105 1.24 -13.74 6.93
CA ILE A 105 2.06 -14.06 5.75
C ILE A 105 1.18 -14.58 4.59
N GLY A 106 0.24 -15.49 4.88
CA GLY A 106 -0.68 -16.01 3.86
C GLY A 106 -1.57 -14.92 3.25
N ILE A 107 -2.12 -14.05 4.10
CA ILE A 107 -2.91 -12.88 3.69
C ILE A 107 -2.06 -11.92 2.85
N GLY A 108 -0.81 -11.70 3.24
CA GLY A 108 0.10 -10.80 2.54
C GLY A 108 0.50 -11.31 1.15
N PHE A 109 0.75 -12.61 0.99
CA PHE A 109 0.97 -13.20 -0.34
C PHE A 109 -0.27 -13.06 -1.23
N TYR A 110 -1.46 -13.31 -0.69
CA TYR A 110 -2.71 -13.12 -1.40
C TYR A 110 -2.89 -11.67 -1.85
N GLY A 111 -2.87 -10.72 -0.92
CA GLY A 111 -3.04 -9.29 -1.23
C GLY A 111 -1.98 -8.76 -2.20
N ASN A 112 -0.73 -9.23 -2.10
CA ASN A 112 0.32 -8.85 -3.04
C ASN A 112 0.08 -9.36 -4.47
N SER A 113 -0.44 -10.59 -4.61
CA SER A 113 -0.79 -11.17 -5.91
C SER A 113 -1.98 -10.45 -6.53
N GLU A 114 -3.07 -10.27 -5.76
CA GLU A 114 -4.28 -9.59 -6.26
C GLU A 114 -3.98 -8.15 -6.68
N THR A 115 -3.15 -7.44 -5.92
CA THR A 115 -2.70 -6.08 -6.30
C THR A 115 -1.97 -6.10 -7.64
N SER A 116 -1.04 -7.05 -7.83
CA SER A 116 -0.26 -7.19 -9.06
C SER A 116 -1.11 -7.61 -10.25
N ASP A 117 -2.09 -8.48 -10.05
CA ASP A 117 -3.00 -8.93 -11.11
C ASP A 117 -3.90 -7.78 -11.58
N GLY A 118 -4.47 -7.01 -10.63
CA GLY A 118 -5.27 -5.83 -10.93
C GLY A 118 -4.49 -4.74 -11.66
N VAL A 119 -3.25 -4.47 -11.23
CA VAL A 119 -2.36 -3.51 -11.89
C VAL A 119 -1.91 -4.00 -13.28
N SER A 120 -1.66 -5.31 -13.44
CA SER A 120 -1.33 -5.89 -14.74
C SER A 120 -2.51 -5.79 -15.71
N GLN A 121 -3.74 -6.00 -15.23
CA GLN A 121 -4.94 -5.80 -16.03
C GLN A 121 -5.11 -4.34 -16.46
N LEU A 122 -4.86 -3.38 -15.56
CA LEU A 122 -4.84 -1.96 -15.87
C LEU A 122 -3.80 -1.63 -16.96
N SER A 123 -2.56 -2.09 -16.80
CA SER A 123 -1.48 -1.83 -17.75
C SER A 123 -1.80 -2.42 -19.13
N SER A 124 -2.30 -3.65 -19.18
CA SER A 124 -2.75 -4.29 -20.42
C SER A 124 -3.87 -3.51 -21.11
N ALA A 125 -4.87 -3.05 -20.36
CA ALA A 125 -5.97 -2.25 -20.90
C ALA A 125 -5.49 -0.90 -21.47
N LEU A 126 -4.51 -0.26 -20.82
CA LEU A 126 -3.90 0.98 -21.32
C LEU A 126 -3.06 0.76 -22.58
N LEU A 127 -2.35 -0.36 -22.68
CA LEU A 127 -1.60 -0.74 -23.89
C LEU A 127 -2.55 -1.05 -25.06
N HIS A 128 -3.65 -1.77 -24.79
CA HIS A 128 -4.71 -2.03 -25.76
C HIS A 128 -5.35 -0.74 -26.24
N ALA A 129 -5.69 0.16 -25.32
CA ALA A 129 -6.18 1.51 -25.62
C ALA A 129 -5.20 2.26 -26.53
N ASN A 130 -3.91 2.27 -26.22
CA ASN A 130 -2.89 2.94 -27.05
C ASN A 130 -2.81 2.34 -28.46
N HIS A 131 -2.87 1.01 -28.61
CA HIS A 131 -2.88 0.37 -29.92
C HIS A 131 -4.15 0.69 -30.72
N THR A 132 -5.31 0.72 -30.07
CA THR A 132 -6.57 1.12 -30.70
C THR A 132 -6.50 2.57 -31.19
N LEU A 133 -5.97 3.47 -30.37
CA LEU A 133 -5.79 4.88 -30.73
C LEU A 133 -4.83 5.06 -31.90
N SER A 134 -3.69 4.37 -31.90
CA SER A 134 -2.73 4.45 -33.02
C SER A 134 -3.29 3.84 -34.31
N THR A 135 -4.08 2.77 -34.21
CA THR A 135 -4.76 2.16 -35.37
C THR A 135 -5.79 3.12 -35.96
N ILE A 136 -6.56 3.81 -35.11
CA ILE A 136 -7.52 4.83 -35.57
C ILE A 136 -6.79 5.98 -36.27
N ASP A 137 -5.69 6.47 -35.71
CA ASP A 137 -4.90 7.56 -36.32
C ASP A 137 -4.37 7.17 -37.71
N HIS A 138 -3.78 5.97 -37.82
CA HIS A 138 -3.34 5.43 -39.11
C HIS A 138 -4.47 5.29 -40.12
N LEU A 139 -5.63 4.77 -39.70
CA LEU A 139 -6.77 4.58 -40.59
C LEU A 139 -7.36 5.91 -41.07
N VAL A 140 -7.45 6.91 -40.18
CA VAL A 140 -7.90 8.26 -40.53
C VAL A 140 -6.94 8.90 -41.53
N LEU A 141 -5.63 8.81 -41.27
CA LEU A 141 -4.59 9.37 -42.15
C LEU A 141 -4.63 8.73 -43.54
N GLU A 142 -4.67 7.40 -43.62
CA GLU A 142 -4.74 6.67 -44.89
C GLU A 142 -6.01 7.01 -45.68
N THR A 143 -7.16 7.11 -45.00
CA THR A 143 -8.44 7.44 -45.62
C THR A 143 -8.44 8.87 -46.16
N VAL A 144 -7.96 9.84 -45.39
CA VAL A 144 -7.86 11.25 -45.78
C VAL A 144 -6.90 11.42 -46.96
N GLU A 145 -5.75 10.74 -46.94
CA GLU A 145 -4.82 10.77 -48.07
C GLU A 145 -5.41 10.12 -49.33
N GLY A 146 -6.07 8.97 -49.18
CA GLY A 146 -6.75 8.29 -50.28
C GLY A 146 -7.83 9.15 -50.93
N LEU A 147 -8.65 9.82 -50.10
CA LEU A 147 -9.68 10.73 -50.55
C LEU A 147 -9.08 11.97 -51.23
N GLY A 148 -7.98 12.50 -50.68
CA GLY A 148 -7.22 13.57 -51.29
C GLY A 148 -6.63 13.22 -52.67
N ARG A 149 -6.13 11.99 -52.86
CA ARG A 149 -5.68 11.48 -54.17
C ARG A 149 -6.86 11.39 -55.14
N ALA A 150 -7.95 10.72 -54.76
CA ALA A 150 -9.14 10.57 -55.60
C ALA A 150 -9.72 11.91 -56.06
N VAL A 151 -9.75 12.91 -55.17
CA VAL A 151 -10.20 14.28 -55.49
C VAL A 151 -9.24 14.99 -56.45
N ARG A 152 -7.92 14.89 -56.23
CA ARG A 152 -6.93 15.66 -57.01
C ARG A 152 -6.58 15.06 -58.37
N THR A 153 -6.73 13.74 -58.55
CA THR A 153 -6.33 13.06 -59.78
C THR A 153 -7.53 12.45 -60.49
N GLU A 154 -8.23 11.52 -59.85
CA GLU A 154 -9.28 10.71 -60.51
C GLU A 154 -10.52 11.54 -60.87
N LEU A 155 -11.00 12.39 -59.97
CA LEU A 155 -12.16 13.23 -60.27
C LEU A 155 -11.84 14.34 -61.26
N THR A 156 -10.63 14.90 -61.23
CA THR A 156 -10.21 15.92 -62.19
C THR A 156 -10.08 15.35 -63.60
N THR A 157 -9.53 14.14 -63.76
CA THR A 157 -9.45 13.48 -65.07
C THR A 157 -10.85 13.07 -65.56
N LEU A 158 -11.73 12.63 -64.66
CA LEU A 158 -13.12 12.31 -65.00
C LEU A 158 -13.91 13.56 -65.46
N GLU A 159 -13.71 14.71 -64.80
CA GLU A 159 -14.28 15.99 -65.23
C GLU A 159 -13.80 16.40 -66.64
N GLU A 160 -12.53 16.19 -66.97
CA GLU A 160 -11.97 16.47 -68.30
C GLU A 160 -12.57 15.56 -69.39
N VAL A 161 -12.67 14.26 -69.13
CA VAL A 161 -13.25 13.30 -70.10
C VAL A 161 -14.74 13.56 -70.33
N LEU A 162 -15.48 13.98 -69.29
CA LEU A 162 -16.92 14.22 -69.34
C LEU A 162 -17.31 15.63 -69.79
N ALA A 163 -16.36 16.47 -70.20
CA ALA A 163 -16.57 17.90 -70.46
C ALA A 163 -17.75 18.22 -71.42
N GLN A 164 -18.08 17.33 -72.36
CA GLN A 164 -19.21 17.51 -73.27
C GLN A 164 -20.60 17.26 -72.65
N ARG A 165 -20.69 16.61 -71.48
CA ARG A 165 -21.96 16.28 -70.81
C ARG A 165 -22.05 16.99 -69.47
N THR A 166 -22.67 18.18 -69.49
CA THR A 166 -22.80 19.09 -68.32
C THR A 166 -23.39 18.42 -67.07
N GLU A 167 -24.38 17.54 -67.23
CA GLU A 167 -25.02 16.81 -66.12
C GLU A 167 -24.04 15.90 -65.37
N LEU A 168 -23.16 15.19 -66.09
CA LEU A 168 -22.20 14.26 -65.49
C LEU A 168 -21.04 15.00 -64.81
N VAL A 169 -20.63 16.14 -65.36
CA VAL A 169 -19.65 17.04 -64.73
C VAL A 169 -20.20 17.63 -63.43
N ALA A 170 -21.48 18.00 -63.39
CA ALA A 170 -22.12 18.47 -62.15
C ALA A 170 -22.13 17.38 -61.06
N ALA A 171 -22.38 16.13 -61.43
CA ALA A 171 -22.30 14.98 -60.51
C ALA A 171 -20.87 14.75 -59.98
N ALA A 172 -19.85 14.80 -60.86
CA ALA A 172 -18.45 14.68 -60.46
C ALA A 172 -18.04 15.78 -59.46
N ARG A 173 -18.41 17.03 -59.73
CA ARG A 173 -18.16 18.16 -58.80
C ARG A 173 -18.93 18.03 -57.49
N GLY A 174 -20.12 17.44 -57.52
CA GLY A 174 -20.87 17.10 -56.32
C GLY A 174 -20.14 16.08 -55.44
N ALA A 175 -19.66 15.00 -56.06
CA ALA A 175 -18.86 13.97 -55.39
C ALA A 175 -17.55 14.54 -54.80
N ARG A 176 -16.90 15.47 -55.52
CA ARG A 176 -15.71 16.17 -55.01
C ARG A 176 -15.97 16.91 -53.70
N ARG A 177 -17.05 17.69 -53.66
CA ARG A 177 -17.40 18.48 -52.45
C ARG A 177 -17.74 17.57 -51.27
N GLN A 178 -18.42 16.44 -51.53
CA GLN A 178 -18.71 15.46 -50.50
C GLN A 178 -17.43 14.80 -49.97
N ALA A 179 -16.52 14.43 -50.86
CA ALA A 179 -15.20 13.89 -50.49
C ALA A 179 -14.38 14.89 -49.67
N GLU A 180 -14.32 16.16 -50.08
CA GLU A 180 -13.64 17.21 -49.33
C GLU A 180 -14.29 17.44 -47.94
N ALA A 181 -15.61 17.42 -47.85
CA ALA A 181 -16.33 17.53 -46.58
C ALA A 181 -16.06 16.35 -45.63
N VAL A 182 -16.08 15.12 -46.15
CA VAL A 182 -15.75 13.92 -45.36
C VAL A 182 -14.29 13.95 -44.89
N ALA A 183 -13.35 14.37 -45.75
CA ALA A 183 -11.95 14.52 -45.36
C ALA A 183 -11.79 15.53 -44.20
N GLN A 184 -12.48 16.67 -44.27
CA GLN A 184 -12.46 17.68 -43.19
C GLN A 184 -13.06 17.13 -41.90
N GLN A 185 -14.15 16.39 -41.99
CA GLN A 185 -14.83 15.83 -40.82
C GLN A 185 -14.02 14.70 -40.17
N LEU A 186 -13.34 13.86 -40.97
CA LEU A 186 -12.41 12.82 -40.49
C LEU A 186 -11.16 13.42 -39.84
N GLN A 187 -10.60 14.50 -40.38
CA GLN A 187 -9.53 15.24 -39.71
C GLN A 187 -9.98 15.84 -38.38
N GLY A 188 -11.25 16.25 -38.29
CA GLY A 188 -11.88 16.69 -37.04
C GLY A 188 -12.11 15.58 -36.01
N LEU A 189 -12.06 14.30 -36.41
CA LEU A 189 -12.09 13.15 -35.48
C LEU A 189 -10.74 12.90 -34.79
N ALA A 190 -9.72 13.72 -35.03
CA ALA A 190 -8.50 13.73 -34.24
C ALA A 190 -8.72 14.39 -32.86
N PHE A 191 -9.82 14.06 -32.18
CA PHE A 191 -10.23 14.65 -30.89
C PHE A 191 -9.23 14.41 -29.75
N TRP A 192 -8.25 13.54 -29.99
CA TRP A 192 -7.19 13.16 -29.07
C TRP A 192 -5.89 13.96 -29.20
N GLN A 193 -5.73 14.73 -30.28
CA GLN A 193 -4.52 15.51 -30.52
C GLN A 193 -4.47 16.70 -29.54
N GLY A 194 -3.75 16.51 -28.42
CA GLY A 194 -3.61 17.51 -27.36
C GLY A 194 -3.95 17.02 -25.95
N VAL A 195 -4.34 15.75 -25.79
CA VAL A 195 -4.54 15.14 -24.46
C VAL A 195 -3.19 15.01 -23.76
N PRO A 196 -3.01 15.57 -22.54
CA PRO A 196 -1.73 15.53 -21.83
C PRO A 196 -1.38 14.13 -21.27
N LEU A 197 -2.32 13.20 -21.29
CA LEU A 197 -2.17 11.82 -20.82
C LEU A 197 -1.93 10.85 -21.97
N ASN A 198 -0.71 10.31 -22.05
CA ASN A 198 -0.36 9.22 -22.96
C ASN A 198 -0.62 7.86 -22.25
N PRO A 199 -1.57 7.03 -22.71
CA PRO A 199 -1.86 5.74 -22.07
C PRO A 199 -0.64 4.81 -21.99
N LEU A 200 0.26 4.87 -22.99
CA LEU A 200 1.51 4.11 -22.99
C LEU A 200 2.41 4.51 -21.82
N GLN A 201 2.59 5.82 -21.60
CA GLN A 201 3.43 6.32 -20.52
C GLN A 201 2.87 5.92 -19.15
N VAL A 202 1.55 6.00 -18.97
CA VAL A 202 0.91 5.56 -17.72
C VAL A 202 1.09 4.06 -17.51
N ALA A 203 0.92 3.25 -18.56
CA ALA A 203 1.11 1.80 -18.49
C ALA A 203 2.56 1.43 -18.08
N GLU A 204 3.56 2.12 -18.65
CA GLU A 204 4.97 1.93 -18.32
C GLU A 204 5.29 2.35 -16.89
N GLU A 205 4.84 3.54 -16.46
CA GLU A 205 5.08 4.04 -15.10
C GLU A 205 4.44 3.15 -14.03
N VAL A 206 3.18 2.75 -14.25
CA VAL A 206 2.45 1.87 -13.34
C VAL A 206 3.10 0.49 -13.27
N SER A 207 3.47 -0.09 -14.41
CA SER A 207 4.15 -1.40 -14.45
C SER A 207 5.51 -1.35 -13.77
N PHE A 208 6.27 -0.26 -13.96
CA PHE A 208 7.57 -0.08 -13.33
C PHE A 208 7.43 -0.01 -11.80
N VAL A 209 6.54 0.84 -11.28
CA VAL A 209 6.32 0.97 -9.83
C VAL A 209 5.86 -0.37 -9.23
N GLU A 210 5.00 -1.09 -9.94
CA GLU A 210 4.46 -2.37 -9.50
C GLU A 210 5.53 -3.46 -9.37
N GLU A 211 6.51 -3.52 -10.27
CA GLU A 211 7.62 -4.49 -10.19
C GLU A 211 8.40 -4.34 -8.87
N TYR A 212 8.72 -3.11 -8.48
CA TYR A 212 9.40 -2.84 -7.21
C TYR A 212 8.49 -3.07 -6.00
N ARG A 213 7.23 -2.66 -6.07
CA ARG A 213 6.25 -2.87 -4.99
C ARG A 213 6.07 -4.36 -4.71
N TRP A 214 5.81 -5.14 -5.74
CA TRP A 214 5.62 -6.59 -5.65
C TRP A 214 6.85 -7.27 -5.06
N LEU A 215 8.05 -6.94 -5.55
CA LEU A 215 9.30 -7.51 -5.05
C LEU A 215 9.55 -7.13 -3.59
N ALA A 216 9.30 -5.88 -3.21
CA ALA A 216 9.47 -5.40 -1.83
C ALA A 216 8.59 -6.19 -0.86
N TYR A 217 7.33 -6.47 -1.23
CA TYR A 217 6.44 -7.28 -0.41
C TYR A 217 6.84 -8.74 -0.34
N VAL A 218 7.28 -9.34 -1.45
CA VAL A 218 7.83 -10.70 -1.43
C VAL A 218 9.01 -10.78 -0.46
N LEU A 219 9.92 -9.80 -0.50
CA LEU A 219 11.08 -9.75 0.41
C LEU A 219 10.64 -9.56 1.88
N LEU A 220 9.67 -8.69 2.14
CA LEU A 220 9.13 -8.45 3.48
C LEU A 220 8.48 -9.73 4.06
N LEU A 221 7.66 -10.42 3.27
CA LEU A 221 6.99 -11.67 3.64
C LEU A 221 7.99 -12.79 3.89
N LEU A 222 9.02 -12.92 3.05
CA LEU A 222 10.10 -13.88 3.25
C LEU A 222 10.88 -13.59 4.52
N LEU A 223 11.17 -12.31 4.81
CA LEU A 223 11.87 -11.93 6.02
C LEU A 223 11.05 -12.28 7.28
N GLU A 224 9.75 -12.04 7.26
CA GLU A 224 8.86 -12.42 8.37
C GLU A 224 8.77 -13.94 8.54
N LEU A 225 8.67 -14.70 7.45
CA LEU A 225 8.71 -16.17 7.48
C LEU A 225 10.01 -16.69 8.12
N LEU A 226 11.16 -16.15 7.71
CA LEU A 226 12.46 -16.52 8.28
C LEU A 226 12.52 -16.19 9.77
N ILE A 227 12.03 -15.02 10.18
CA ILE A 227 11.94 -14.64 11.60
C ILE A 227 11.09 -15.64 12.38
N CYS A 228 9.92 -16.01 11.87
CA CYS A 228 9.05 -17.01 12.52
C CYS A 228 9.76 -18.35 12.69
N LEU A 229 10.38 -18.87 11.63
CA LEU A 229 11.07 -20.17 11.63
C LEU A 229 12.29 -20.18 12.57
N PHE A 230 13.14 -19.16 12.48
CA PHE A 230 14.35 -19.09 13.30
C PHE A 230 14.06 -18.73 14.75
N THR A 231 12.95 -18.02 15.04
CA THR A 231 12.47 -17.82 16.41
C THR A 231 12.05 -19.15 17.02
N LEU A 232 11.23 -19.95 16.31
CA LEU A 232 10.86 -21.30 16.74
C LEU A 232 12.09 -22.19 16.96
N LEU A 233 13.06 -22.15 16.05
CA LEU A 233 14.32 -22.90 16.18
C LEU A 233 15.13 -22.43 17.39
N GLY A 234 15.20 -21.11 17.63
CA GLY A 234 15.87 -20.49 18.77
C GLY A 234 15.28 -20.95 20.09
N LEU A 235 13.94 -21.01 20.17
CA LEU A 235 13.20 -21.53 21.32
C LEU A 235 13.44 -23.04 21.51
N ALA A 236 13.32 -23.83 20.44
CA ALA A 236 13.49 -25.28 20.49
C ALA A 236 14.91 -25.72 20.86
N LYS A 237 15.93 -25.02 20.37
CA LYS A 237 17.35 -25.29 20.67
C LYS A 237 17.86 -24.55 21.89
N GLN A 238 17.04 -23.71 22.53
CA GLN A 238 17.43 -22.83 23.64
C GLN A 238 18.67 -21.98 23.30
N SER A 239 18.78 -21.54 22.03
CA SER A 239 19.94 -20.81 21.52
C SER A 239 19.78 -19.31 21.78
N LYS A 240 20.55 -18.81 22.76
CA LYS A 240 20.50 -17.39 23.16
C LYS A 240 20.85 -16.44 22.00
N TRP A 241 21.91 -16.75 21.25
CA TRP A 241 22.34 -15.93 20.11
C TRP A 241 21.28 -15.85 19.02
N LEU A 242 20.65 -16.98 18.67
CA LEU A 242 19.63 -17.00 17.64
C LEU A 242 18.42 -16.15 18.03
N VAL A 243 17.97 -16.24 19.29
CA VAL A 243 16.85 -15.42 19.80
C VAL A 243 17.21 -13.93 19.79
N VAL A 244 18.42 -13.54 20.17
CA VAL A 244 18.87 -12.14 20.15
C VAL A 244 18.87 -11.58 18.73
N VAL A 245 19.46 -12.31 17.76
CA VAL A 245 19.48 -11.88 16.36
C VAL A 245 18.06 -11.77 15.80
N MET A 246 17.20 -12.75 16.06
CA MET A 246 15.81 -12.70 15.60
C MET A 246 15.03 -11.56 16.24
N THR A 247 15.27 -11.24 17.52
CA THR A 247 14.64 -10.09 18.19
C THR A 247 15.02 -8.77 17.51
N ALA A 248 16.29 -8.60 17.15
CA ALA A 248 16.74 -7.42 16.41
C ALA A 248 16.10 -7.32 15.02
N MET A 249 16.03 -8.45 14.30
CA MET A 249 15.36 -8.51 13.00
C MET A 249 13.84 -8.27 13.12
N SER A 250 13.19 -8.77 14.16
CA SER A 250 11.77 -8.50 14.45
C SER A 250 11.48 -7.02 14.68
N LEU A 251 12.40 -6.30 15.35
CA LEU A 251 12.26 -4.85 15.52
C LEU A 251 12.38 -4.11 14.18
N LEU A 252 13.32 -4.52 13.32
CA LEU A 252 13.45 -3.97 11.97
C LEU A 252 12.16 -4.21 11.15
N VAL A 253 11.67 -5.45 11.12
CA VAL A 253 10.44 -5.78 10.39
C VAL A 253 9.23 -5.05 10.97
N LEU A 254 9.14 -4.86 12.28
CA LEU A 254 8.06 -4.06 12.88
C LEU A 254 8.03 -2.63 12.31
N VAL A 255 9.18 -2.00 12.16
CA VAL A 255 9.29 -0.66 11.55
C VAL A 255 8.87 -0.70 10.08
N LEU A 256 9.31 -1.72 9.33
CA LEU A 256 8.94 -1.89 7.92
C LEU A 256 7.44 -2.13 7.75
N SER A 257 6.81 -2.97 8.58
CA SER A 257 5.37 -3.26 8.53
C SER A 257 4.52 -2.03 8.84
N TRP A 258 4.94 -1.17 9.78
CA TRP A 258 4.25 0.10 10.01
C TRP A 258 4.47 1.10 8.87
N GLY A 259 5.68 1.14 8.30
CA GLY A 259 5.98 1.98 7.14
C GLY A 259 5.15 1.59 5.91
N SER A 260 5.06 0.28 5.64
CA SER A 260 4.26 -0.27 4.55
C SER A 260 2.78 0.03 4.76
N MET A 261 2.25 -0.17 5.99
CA MET A 261 0.88 0.21 6.35
C MET A 261 0.55 1.66 5.99
N GLY A 262 1.47 2.59 6.27
CA GLY A 262 1.27 4.01 5.95
C GLY A 262 1.20 4.28 4.44
N LEU A 263 2.09 3.66 3.67
CA LEU A 263 2.11 3.80 2.22
C LEU A 263 0.86 3.21 1.58
N GLU A 264 0.49 1.96 1.93
CA GLU A 264 -0.70 1.32 1.38
C GLU A 264 -1.99 2.03 1.78
N ALA A 265 -2.04 2.62 2.98
CA ALA A 265 -3.23 3.35 3.41
C ALA A 265 -3.41 4.62 2.57
N ALA A 266 -2.33 5.35 2.32
CA ALA A 266 -2.36 6.52 1.44
C ALA A 266 -2.71 6.13 0.00
N THR A 267 -2.12 5.05 -0.53
CA THR A 267 -2.43 4.53 -1.87
C THR A 267 -3.89 4.09 -1.98
N ALA A 268 -4.39 3.29 -1.03
CA ALA A 268 -5.77 2.81 -1.03
C ALA A 268 -6.79 3.97 -0.95
N VAL A 269 -6.52 4.98 -0.12
CA VAL A 269 -7.35 6.20 -0.06
C VAL A 269 -7.31 6.93 -1.40
N GLY A 270 -6.13 7.14 -1.98
CA GLY A 270 -6.00 7.83 -3.27
C GLY A 270 -6.67 7.09 -4.43
N VAL A 271 -6.51 5.77 -4.51
CA VAL A 271 -7.19 4.91 -5.49
C VAL A 271 -8.69 4.94 -5.27
N SER A 272 -9.16 4.87 -4.02
CA SER A 272 -10.61 4.97 -3.73
C SER A 272 -11.21 6.31 -4.17
N ASP A 273 -10.47 7.40 -4.06
CA ASP A 273 -10.93 8.73 -4.51
C ASP A 273 -11.05 8.80 -6.02
N PHE A 274 -10.10 8.21 -6.75
CA PHE A 274 -10.19 8.07 -8.20
C PHE A 274 -11.40 7.20 -8.58
N CYS A 275 -11.53 6.04 -7.95
CA CYS A 275 -12.58 5.06 -8.25
C CYS A 275 -13.98 5.52 -7.85
N SER A 276 -14.12 6.48 -6.94
CA SER A 276 -15.43 7.06 -6.61
C SER A 276 -16.06 7.77 -7.80
N ASN A 277 -15.27 8.44 -8.64
CA ASN A 277 -15.75 9.18 -9.80
C ASN A 277 -14.64 9.35 -10.85
N PRO A 278 -14.29 8.27 -11.57
CA PRO A 278 -13.14 8.27 -12.46
C PRO A 278 -13.35 9.14 -13.70
N ASP A 279 -14.60 9.30 -14.15
CA ASP A 279 -14.96 10.11 -15.32
C ASP A 279 -14.62 11.58 -15.15
N THR A 280 -14.80 12.12 -13.94
CA THR A 280 -14.53 13.55 -13.69
C THR A 280 -13.06 13.88 -13.92
N TYR A 281 -12.16 12.96 -13.60
CA TYR A 281 -10.73 13.13 -13.86
C TYR A 281 -10.39 12.85 -15.32
N VAL A 282 -10.86 11.71 -15.86
CA VAL A 282 -10.51 11.25 -17.22
C VAL A 282 -11.12 12.13 -18.31
N LEU A 283 -12.40 12.48 -18.24
CA LEU A 283 -13.08 13.28 -19.28
C LEU A 283 -12.63 14.75 -19.27
N ASN A 284 -12.23 15.29 -18.11
CA ASN A 284 -11.58 16.60 -18.05
C ASN A 284 -10.26 16.62 -18.84
N LEU A 285 -9.65 15.45 -19.04
CA LEU A 285 -8.39 15.28 -19.77
C LEU A 285 -8.61 14.88 -21.23
N THR A 286 -9.66 14.13 -21.57
CA THR A 286 -9.88 13.58 -22.93
C THR A 286 -10.97 14.28 -23.77
N GLN A 287 -11.67 15.28 -23.22
CA GLN A 287 -12.61 16.21 -23.87
C GLN A 287 -13.83 15.65 -24.67
N GLU A 288 -14.02 14.33 -24.88
CA GLU A 288 -15.32 13.75 -25.28
C GLU A 288 -15.35 12.22 -25.15
N GLU A 289 -16.55 11.62 -25.16
CA GLU A 289 -16.76 10.18 -24.94
C GLU A 289 -16.11 9.31 -26.00
N THR A 290 -15.26 8.42 -25.52
CA THR A 290 -14.39 7.60 -26.35
C THR A 290 -15.07 6.28 -26.72
N GLY A 291 -14.89 5.80 -27.94
CA GLY A 291 -15.18 4.42 -28.34
C GLY A 291 -14.34 3.34 -27.62
N LEU A 292 -13.54 3.73 -26.62
CA LEU A 292 -12.68 2.90 -25.77
C LEU A 292 -13.43 2.28 -24.57
N SER A 293 -14.76 2.28 -24.57
CA SER A 293 -15.57 1.92 -23.39
C SER A 293 -15.25 0.53 -22.81
N SER A 294 -14.86 -0.43 -23.66
CA SER A 294 -14.45 -1.77 -23.21
C SER A 294 -13.09 -1.77 -22.50
N ASP A 295 -12.08 -1.12 -23.08
CA ASP A 295 -10.73 -1.04 -22.50
C ASP A 295 -10.76 -0.20 -21.21
N TYR A 296 -11.54 0.88 -21.21
CA TYR A 296 -11.76 1.71 -20.03
C TYR A 296 -12.43 0.92 -18.88
N GLY A 297 -13.46 0.13 -19.18
CA GLY A 297 -14.12 -0.71 -18.19
C GLY A 297 -13.19 -1.78 -17.59
N MET A 298 -12.31 -2.37 -18.41
CA MET A 298 -11.31 -3.34 -17.96
C MET A 298 -10.26 -2.68 -17.04
N ALA A 299 -9.79 -1.48 -17.41
CA ALA A 299 -8.87 -0.69 -16.60
C ALA A 299 -9.47 -0.35 -15.22
N LEU A 300 -10.72 0.12 -15.19
CA LEU A 300 -11.42 0.42 -13.95
C LEU A 300 -11.63 -0.81 -13.08
N ARG A 301 -12.00 -1.96 -13.67
CA ARG A 301 -12.16 -3.20 -12.91
C ARG A 301 -10.85 -3.62 -12.24
N GLY A 302 -9.75 -3.66 -13.00
CA GLY A 302 -8.45 -4.06 -12.47
C GLY A 302 -7.95 -3.14 -11.36
N LEU A 303 -8.11 -1.82 -11.52
CA LEU A 303 -7.62 -0.85 -10.52
C LEU A 303 -8.56 -0.73 -9.29
N CYS A 304 -9.87 -0.64 -9.53
CA CYS A 304 -10.83 -0.26 -8.49
C CYS A 304 -11.45 -1.42 -7.72
N GLU A 305 -11.38 -2.64 -8.27
CA GLU A 305 -11.80 -3.86 -7.59
C GLU A 305 -10.56 -4.64 -7.17
N ASP A 306 -9.86 -5.27 -8.11
CA ASP A 306 -8.83 -6.26 -7.81
C ASP A 306 -7.62 -5.63 -7.09
N ALA A 307 -7.10 -4.52 -7.62
CA ALA A 307 -5.96 -3.87 -7.00
C ALA A 307 -6.30 -3.27 -5.63
N LEU A 308 -7.46 -2.61 -5.50
CA LEU A 308 -7.90 -2.05 -4.22
C LEU A 308 -8.17 -3.12 -3.17
N GLU A 309 -8.75 -4.26 -3.56
CA GLU A 309 -8.92 -5.42 -2.68
C GLU A 309 -7.57 -5.93 -2.19
N GLY A 310 -6.60 -6.10 -3.10
CA GLY A 310 -5.25 -6.48 -2.75
C GLY A 310 -4.58 -5.54 -1.74
N LEU A 311 -4.70 -4.22 -1.94
CA LEU A 311 -4.20 -3.19 -1.01
C LEU A 311 -4.82 -3.34 0.40
N LEU A 312 -6.13 -3.62 0.48
CA LEU A 312 -6.80 -3.84 1.77
C LEU A 312 -6.28 -5.09 2.50
N PHE A 313 -6.01 -6.17 1.77
CA PHE A 313 -5.37 -7.35 2.36
C PHE A 313 -3.93 -7.08 2.80
N LEU A 314 -3.18 -6.22 2.08
CA LEU A 314 -1.84 -5.79 2.51
C LEU A 314 -1.86 -4.91 3.77
N LEU A 315 -2.90 -4.07 3.95
CA LEU A 315 -3.14 -3.34 5.19
C LEU A 315 -3.42 -4.31 6.35
N LEU A 316 -4.27 -5.32 6.12
CA LEU A 316 -4.56 -6.33 7.12
C LEU A 316 -3.31 -7.14 7.50
N PHE A 317 -2.51 -7.56 6.51
CA PHE A 317 -1.22 -8.21 6.73
C PHE A 317 -0.31 -7.34 7.60
N SER A 318 -0.14 -6.07 7.26
CA SER A 318 0.76 -5.15 7.97
C SER A 318 0.35 -4.98 9.45
N LEU A 319 -0.96 -4.91 9.72
CA LEU A 319 -1.50 -4.86 11.09
C LEU A 319 -1.28 -6.16 11.87
N LEU A 320 -1.54 -7.32 11.26
CA LEU A 320 -1.33 -8.63 11.89
C LEU A 320 0.16 -8.88 12.17
N SER A 321 1.03 -8.54 11.21
CA SER A 321 2.49 -8.60 11.32
C SER A 321 2.98 -7.71 12.46
N ALA A 322 2.57 -6.45 12.50
CA ALA A 322 2.96 -5.51 13.56
C ALA A 322 2.53 -6.00 14.95
N GLY A 323 1.30 -6.51 15.09
CA GLY A 323 0.80 -7.06 16.35
C GLY A 323 1.53 -8.34 16.78
N ALA A 324 1.79 -9.25 15.84
CA ALA A 324 2.55 -10.48 16.08
C ALA A 324 3.98 -10.17 16.53
N LEU A 325 4.68 -9.27 15.81
CA LEU A 325 6.04 -8.85 16.13
C LEU A 325 6.11 -8.12 17.47
N ALA A 326 5.20 -7.20 17.77
CA ALA A 326 5.14 -6.53 19.06
C ALA A 326 4.95 -7.53 20.22
N THR A 327 4.08 -8.53 20.04
CA THR A 327 3.83 -9.59 21.03
C THR A 327 5.06 -10.51 21.19
N ALA A 328 5.72 -10.86 20.10
CA ALA A 328 6.96 -11.63 20.12
C ALA A 328 8.07 -10.87 20.85
N LEU A 329 8.29 -9.59 20.53
CA LEU A 329 9.28 -8.72 21.17
C LEU A 329 9.07 -8.59 22.68
N CYS A 330 7.81 -8.59 23.14
CA CYS A 330 7.49 -8.57 24.58
C CYS A 330 7.69 -9.94 25.26
N SER A 331 7.41 -11.05 24.57
CA SER A 331 7.44 -12.40 25.17
C SER A 331 8.81 -13.09 25.13
N LEU A 332 9.64 -12.80 24.12
CA LEU A 332 10.95 -13.43 23.92
C LEU A 332 11.96 -13.22 25.07
N PRO A 333 12.06 -12.04 25.70
CA PRO A 333 12.94 -11.84 26.86
C PRO A 333 12.59 -12.74 28.05
N ARG A 334 11.30 -13.05 28.24
CA ARG A 334 10.84 -13.98 29.29
C ARG A 334 11.15 -15.43 28.93
N ALA A 335 10.96 -15.82 27.68
CA ALA A 335 11.35 -17.14 27.19
C ALA A 335 12.88 -17.36 27.32
N TRP A 336 13.68 -16.33 27.04
CA TRP A 336 15.13 -16.33 27.24
C TRP A 336 15.54 -16.56 28.69
N ALA A 337 14.83 -15.98 29.66
CA ALA A 337 15.10 -16.17 31.08
C ALA A 337 14.77 -17.59 31.60
N LEU A 338 14.00 -18.38 30.85
CA LEU A 338 13.66 -19.77 31.18
C LEU A 338 14.70 -20.78 30.66
N PHE A 339 15.67 -20.36 29.84
CA PHE A 339 16.73 -21.25 29.36
C PHE A 339 17.67 -21.61 30.50
N ALA A 340 17.70 -22.89 30.89
CA ALA A 340 18.60 -23.40 31.92
C ALA A 340 20.07 -23.16 31.52
N PRO A 341 20.95 -22.79 32.47
CA PRO A 341 22.38 -22.77 32.19
C PRO A 341 22.83 -24.18 31.79
N ARG A 342 23.55 -24.27 30.67
CA ARG A 342 23.90 -25.53 29.99
C ARG A 342 24.81 -26.47 30.81
N ASN A 343 25.20 -26.11 32.05
CA ASN A 343 25.99 -26.94 32.98
C ASN A 343 25.51 -26.78 34.44
N PRO A 344 24.66 -27.66 34.97
CA PRO A 344 24.38 -27.73 36.40
C PRO A 344 25.49 -28.41 37.22
N SER A 345 26.46 -29.08 36.57
CA SER A 345 27.50 -29.90 37.21
C SER A 345 28.80 -29.17 37.57
N ALA A 346 28.95 -27.88 37.25
CA ALA A 346 30.15 -27.11 37.62
C ALA A 346 30.01 -26.29 38.93
N LEU A 347 28.81 -26.26 39.54
CA LEU A 347 28.53 -25.44 40.72
C LEU A 347 28.55 -26.22 42.06
N TYR A 348 29.14 -27.42 42.05
CA TYR A 348 29.44 -28.20 43.26
C TYR A 348 30.96 -28.48 43.35
N SER A 349 31.77 -27.43 43.23
CA SER A 349 33.10 -27.41 43.82
C SER A 349 33.47 -25.98 44.12
N GLY A 350 33.60 -25.70 45.41
CA GLY A 350 33.63 -24.36 45.96
C GLY A 350 34.85 -23.54 45.53
N SER A 351 34.67 -22.23 45.52
CA SER A 351 35.34 -21.33 46.46
C SER A 351 34.85 -19.91 46.22
N HIS A 352 34.64 -19.20 47.32
CA HIS A 352 34.35 -17.78 47.36
C HIS A 352 35.29 -16.99 46.46
N LEU A 353 34.77 -16.31 45.43
CA LEU A 353 35.38 -15.10 44.91
C LEU A 353 34.26 -14.12 44.53
N SER A 354 34.22 -13.01 45.27
CA SER A 354 33.28 -11.92 45.13
C SER A 354 33.59 -11.13 43.85
N GLU A 355 32.74 -11.20 42.83
CA GLU A 355 32.71 -10.19 41.76
C GLU A 355 31.66 -9.12 42.10
N PRO A 356 31.99 -7.82 41.96
CA PRO A 356 31.09 -6.74 42.32
C PRO A 356 30.03 -6.58 41.23
N LEU A 357 28.83 -7.10 41.47
CA LEU A 357 27.65 -6.74 40.70
C LEU A 357 27.31 -5.28 41.00
N LEU A 358 27.57 -4.43 40.01
CA LEU A 358 27.05 -3.07 39.89
C LEU A 358 25.52 -3.12 40.11
N GLN A 359 25.04 -2.60 41.24
CA GLN A 359 23.60 -2.46 41.50
C GLN A 359 23.01 -1.38 40.59
N PRO A 360 22.03 -1.69 39.72
CA PRO A 360 21.19 -0.65 39.13
C PRO A 360 20.18 -0.21 40.19
N GLY A 361 20.05 1.10 40.34
CA GLY A 361 19.33 1.77 41.41
C GLY A 361 17.90 1.28 41.68
N ALA A 362 17.55 1.32 42.96
CA ALA A 362 16.20 1.12 43.46
C ALA A 362 15.22 2.08 42.74
N CYS A 363 14.12 1.54 42.19
CA CYS A 363 12.98 2.37 41.80
C CYS A 363 12.40 3.04 43.05
N LEU A 364 12.32 4.39 43.05
CA LEU A 364 11.53 5.12 44.02
C LEU A 364 10.05 4.70 43.93
N PRO A 365 9.35 4.57 45.07
CA PRO A 365 7.91 4.27 45.07
C PRO A 365 7.10 5.45 44.51
N PRO A 366 5.92 5.19 43.91
CA PRO A 366 5.09 6.21 43.24
C PRO A 366 4.37 7.18 44.21
N SER A 367 4.73 7.21 45.49
CA SER A 367 4.07 8.02 46.53
C SER A 367 4.57 9.47 46.65
N PHE A 368 5.50 9.92 45.79
CA PHE A 368 6.09 11.27 45.88
C PHE A 368 5.45 12.34 44.98
N LEU A 369 4.31 12.08 44.34
CA LEU A 369 3.67 13.05 43.43
C LEU A 369 2.49 13.84 44.02
N PHE A 370 2.07 13.59 45.26
CA PHE A 370 1.01 14.37 45.91
C PHE A 370 1.23 14.45 47.41
N TRP A 371 1.84 15.53 47.90
CA TRP A 371 1.57 16.08 49.22
C TRP A 371 1.96 17.57 49.22
N LEU A 372 0.93 18.45 49.20
CA LEU A 372 1.06 19.84 49.65
C LEU A 372 1.36 19.82 51.17
N PRO A 373 2.17 20.74 51.71
CA PRO A 373 2.44 20.76 53.14
C PRO A 373 1.24 21.38 53.88
N GLU A 374 0.60 20.58 54.73
CA GLU A 374 -0.33 21.08 55.76
C GLU A 374 0.39 21.11 57.10
N GLU A 375 0.04 22.10 57.91
CA GLU A 375 0.88 22.70 58.95
C GLU A 375 1.21 21.79 60.14
N THR A 376 2.37 22.06 60.73
CA THR A 376 2.77 21.55 62.05
C THR A 376 1.93 22.18 63.16
N PRO A 377 1.69 21.43 64.25
CA PRO A 377 1.74 22.05 65.56
C PRO A 377 2.81 21.38 66.42
N LEU A 378 3.68 22.25 66.95
CA LEU A 378 4.59 21.98 68.06
C LEU A 378 3.79 21.69 69.33
N THR A 379 4.15 20.63 70.04
CA THR A 379 3.85 20.48 71.47
C THR A 379 5.11 20.03 72.20
N TRP A 380 5.70 21.02 72.89
CA TRP A 380 6.54 21.03 74.10
C TRP A 380 7.41 19.83 74.46
#